data_AF-J3DJE5-F1
#
_entry.id   AF-J3DJE5-F1
#
_cell.length_a   1.000
_cell.length_b   1.000
_cell.length_c   1.000
_cell.angle_alpha   90.00
_cell.angle_beta   90.00
_cell.angle_gamma   90.00
#
_symmetry.space_group_name_H-M   'P 1'
#
loop_
_entity.id
_entity.type
_entity.pdbx_description
1 polymer ?
#
loop_
_entity_poly.entity_id
_entity_poly.type
_entity_poly.pdbx_seq_one_letter_code
_entity_poly.pdbx_strand_id
1 'polypeptide(L)'
;MSIGSCVASRGYYRVKESNPRSLTVLLGIGAAFLMLAGNAQAQQVAIPTTASEVPGPASGTAMTTAYVESVGRMAYLWGWPLVNMANRGNAFSKAPEPGLMGGVIPIAFNRNAMLTGYISPDQTFIACPNQDVAYGAGFMTLDKEPIVFQVPDFGDRFWVYAHYDARTDEFSEIGKAYG
;
A
#
# COMPACT_ATOMS: atom_id res chain seq x y z
N MET A 1 18.91 -11.20 37.83
CA MET A 1 20.19 -11.89 38.08
C MET A 1 20.82 -12.22 36.74
N SER A 2 21.97 -11.57 36.51
CA SER A 2 22.99 -11.73 35.47
C SER A 2 22.65 -11.48 33.99
N ILE A 3 23.30 -10.42 33.49
CA ILE A 3 23.51 -10.01 32.10
C ILE A 3 24.72 -10.81 31.58
N GLY A 4 24.59 -11.47 30.43
CA GLY A 4 25.70 -12.14 29.75
C GLY A 4 26.08 -11.40 28.48
N SER A 5 27.14 -10.60 28.54
CA SER A 5 27.76 -9.91 27.38
C SER A 5 28.40 -10.91 26.42
N CYS A 6 28.09 -10.80 25.12
CA CYS A 6 28.84 -11.49 24.06
C CYS A 6 29.92 -10.55 23.51
N VAL A 7 31.18 -10.87 23.78
CA VAL A 7 32.36 -10.15 23.30
C VAL A 7 32.65 -10.56 21.85
N ALA A 8 32.81 -9.57 20.97
CA ALA A 8 33.21 -9.77 19.58
C ALA A 8 34.71 -10.12 19.48
N SER A 9 35.05 -11.30 18.95
CA SER A 9 36.42 -11.65 18.58
C SER A 9 36.76 -11.08 17.20
N ARG A 10 37.66 -10.07 17.14
CA ARG A 10 38.26 -9.61 15.88
C ARG A 10 39.30 -10.61 15.39
N GLY A 11 38.94 -11.40 14.37
CA GLY A 11 39.92 -12.14 13.56
C GLY A 11 40.53 -11.20 12.51
N TYR A 12 41.84 -10.96 12.59
CA TYR A 12 42.59 -10.27 11.53
C TYR A 12 42.84 -11.25 10.37
N TYR A 13 42.08 -11.12 9.28
CA TYR A 13 42.41 -11.76 8.01
C TYR A 13 43.50 -10.94 7.31
N ARG A 14 44.67 -11.54 7.08
CA ARG A 14 45.75 -10.98 6.26
C ARG A 14 45.33 -11.10 4.79
N VAL A 15 44.95 -9.98 4.17
CA VAL A 15 44.66 -9.90 2.73
C VAL A 15 45.95 -10.19 1.96
N LYS A 16 45.97 -11.25 1.16
CA LYS A 16 47.03 -11.45 0.15
C LYS A 16 46.81 -10.42 -0.96
N GLU A 17 47.84 -9.66 -1.30
CA GLU A 17 47.83 -8.72 -2.42
C GLU A 17 47.39 -9.43 -3.70
N SER A 18 46.31 -8.94 -4.30
CA SER A 18 45.78 -9.42 -5.56
C SER A 18 46.58 -8.84 -6.72
N ASN A 19 47.00 -9.70 -7.64
CA ASN A 19 47.78 -9.35 -8.82
C ASN A 19 46.93 -8.45 -9.76
N PRO A 20 47.39 -7.23 -10.12
CA PRO A 20 46.61 -6.27 -10.89
C PRO A 20 46.22 -6.75 -12.30
N ARG A 21 46.90 -7.76 -12.84
CA ARG A 21 46.56 -8.39 -14.13
C ARG A 21 45.36 -9.34 -14.06
N SER A 22 45.04 -9.87 -12.88
CA SER A 22 43.90 -10.77 -12.69
C SER A 22 42.58 -10.02 -12.48
N LEU A 23 42.64 -8.76 -12.04
CA LEU A 23 41.46 -7.93 -11.77
C LEU A 23 40.79 -7.44 -13.06
N THR A 24 41.58 -7.15 -14.10
CA THR A 24 41.07 -6.52 -15.34
C THR A 24 40.21 -7.47 -16.18
N VAL A 25 40.47 -8.78 -16.15
CA VAL A 25 39.70 -9.77 -16.92
C VAL A 25 38.35 -10.08 -16.26
N LEU A 26 38.27 -10.08 -14.92
CA LEU A 26 37.03 -10.31 -14.18
C LEU A 26 36.07 -9.11 -14.24
N LEU A 27 36.60 -7.89 -14.30
CA LEU A 27 35.81 -6.67 -14.48
C LEU A 27 35.17 -6.56 -15.89
N GLY A 28 35.87 -7.03 -16.93
CA GLY A 28 35.35 -7.00 -18.32
C GLY A 28 34.19 -7.96 -18.57
N ILE A 29 34.24 -9.16 -17.99
CA ILE A 29 33.18 -10.18 -18.16
C ILE A 29 31.96 -9.85 -17.29
N GLY A 30 32.16 -9.31 -16.08
CA GLY A 30 31.06 -8.89 -15.20
C GLY A 30 30.24 -7.71 -15.76
N ALA A 31 30.90 -6.75 -16.43
CA ALA A 31 30.22 -5.61 -17.05
C ALA A 31 29.35 -6.03 -18.25
N ALA A 32 29.77 -7.04 -19.03
CA ALA A 32 29.00 -7.55 -20.16
C ALA A 32 27.73 -8.32 -19.73
N PHE A 33 27.78 -9.04 -18.60
CA PHE A 33 26.59 -9.72 -18.05
C PHE A 33 25.59 -8.75 -17.40
N LEU A 34 26.05 -7.63 -16.82
CA LEU A 34 25.17 -6.61 -16.26
C LEU A 34 24.43 -5.79 -17.34
N MET A 35 24.94 -5.71 -18.56
CA MET A 35 24.26 -5.02 -19.67
C MET A 35 23.24 -5.89 -20.44
N LEU A 36 23.19 -7.20 -20.16
CA LEU A 36 22.19 -8.14 -20.71
C LEU A 36 20.97 -8.33 -19.79
N ALA A 37 21.01 -7.80 -18.57
CA ALA A 37 19.81 -7.58 -17.78
C ALA A 37 19.06 -6.39 -18.38
N GLY A 38 18.49 -6.58 -19.56
CA GLY A 38 17.53 -5.65 -20.13
C GLY A 38 16.49 -5.34 -19.07
N ASN A 39 16.17 -4.06 -18.93
CA ASN A 39 15.12 -3.57 -18.06
C ASN A 39 13.81 -4.32 -18.38
N ALA A 40 13.56 -5.44 -17.69
CA ALA A 40 12.25 -6.05 -17.59
C ALA A 40 11.42 -5.14 -16.66
N GLN A 41 11.18 -3.90 -17.11
CA GLN A 41 10.02 -3.17 -16.67
C GLN A 41 8.84 -4.05 -17.04
N ALA A 42 8.06 -4.50 -16.06
CA ALA A 42 6.82 -5.19 -16.34
C ALA A 42 6.04 -4.29 -17.30
N GLN A 43 5.81 -4.75 -18.53
CA GLN A 43 5.05 -3.99 -19.50
C GLN A 43 3.66 -3.80 -18.90
N GLN A 44 3.36 -2.59 -18.43
CA GLN A 44 2.05 -2.25 -17.93
C GLN A 44 1.10 -2.43 -19.12
N VAL A 45 0.36 -3.54 -19.13
CA VAL A 45 -0.68 -3.78 -20.12
C VAL A 45 -1.69 -2.65 -19.94
N ALA A 46 -2.04 -1.97 -21.04
CA ALA A 46 -3.02 -0.89 -20.99
C ALA A 46 -4.30 -1.42 -20.33
N ILE A 47 -4.83 -0.66 -19.36
CA ILE A 47 -6.06 -1.05 -18.67
C ILE A 47 -7.19 -1.05 -19.69
N PRO A 48 -7.91 -2.18 -19.86
CA PRO A 48 -9.05 -2.25 -20.78
C PRO A 48 -10.09 -1.20 -20.42
N THR A 49 -10.49 -0.39 -21.40
CA THR A 49 -11.54 0.64 -21.26
C THR A 49 -12.92 0.13 -21.69
N THR A 50 -12.95 -0.97 -22.43
CA THR A 50 -14.18 -1.64 -22.88
C THR A 50 -14.13 -3.14 -22.62
N ALA A 51 -15.30 -3.77 -22.49
CA ALA A 51 -15.37 -5.22 -22.27
C ALA A 51 -14.79 -6.03 -23.45
N SER A 52 -14.88 -5.51 -24.68
CA SER A 52 -14.35 -6.15 -25.89
C SER A 52 -12.82 -6.19 -25.95
N GLU A 53 -12.13 -5.33 -25.18
CA GLU A 53 -10.67 -5.33 -25.10
C GLU A 53 -10.13 -6.48 -24.23
N VAL A 54 -10.98 -7.09 -23.40
CA VAL A 54 -10.61 -8.25 -22.59
C VAL A 54 -10.80 -9.50 -23.46
N PRO A 55 -9.71 -10.23 -23.80
CA PRO A 55 -9.84 -11.45 -24.58
C PRO A 55 -10.74 -12.47 -23.89
N GLY A 56 -11.69 -13.02 -24.64
CA GLY A 56 -12.49 -14.15 -24.18
C GLY A 56 -11.64 -15.42 -24.01
N PRO A 57 -12.25 -16.49 -23.47
CA PRO A 57 -11.61 -17.80 -23.42
C PRO A 57 -11.21 -18.27 -24.84
N ALA A 58 -10.20 -19.14 -24.91
CA ALA A 58 -9.73 -19.69 -26.19
C ALA A 58 -10.88 -20.33 -26.98
N SER A 59 -10.84 -20.20 -28.32
CA SER A 59 -11.87 -20.76 -29.20
C SER A 59 -12.07 -22.26 -28.93
N GLY A 60 -13.32 -22.70 -28.86
CA GLY A 60 -13.68 -24.08 -28.53
C GLY A 60 -13.72 -24.41 -27.02
N THR A 61 -13.44 -23.45 -26.14
CA THR A 61 -13.58 -23.66 -24.68
C THR A 61 -15.05 -23.84 -24.30
N ALA A 62 -15.39 -24.96 -23.68
CA ALA A 62 -16.72 -25.21 -23.14
C ALA A 62 -16.93 -24.39 -21.84
N MET A 63 -17.72 -23.33 -21.94
CA MET A 63 -18.12 -22.50 -20.79
C MET A 63 -19.38 -23.08 -20.14
N THR A 64 -19.24 -24.17 -19.40
CA THR A 64 -20.38 -24.77 -18.68
C THR A 64 -20.93 -23.79 -17.64
N THR A 65 -22.21 -23.92 -17.29
CA THR A 65 -22.83 -23.07 -16.25
C THR A 65 -22.05 -23.12 -14.94
N ALA A 66 -21.64 -24.32 -14.50
CA ALA A 66 -20.87 -24.49 -13.27
C ALA A 66 -19.50 -23.78 -13.32
N TYR A 67 -18.82 -23.82 -14.48
CA TYR A 67 -17.57 -23.10 -14.66
C TYR A 67 -17.76 -21.58 -14.59
N VAL A 68 -18.74 -21.05 -15.34
CA VAL A 68 -19.05 -19.61 -15.35
C VAL A 68 -19.42 -19.11 -13.96
N GLU A 69 -20.25 -19.86 -13.22
CA GLU A 69 -20.58 -19.52 -11.83
C GLU A 69 -19.34 -19.47 -10.93
N SER A 70 -18.41 -20.42 -11.10
CA SER A 70 -17.19 -20.48 -10.30
C SER A 70 -16.28 -19.29 -10.58
N VAL A 71 -16.11 -18.93 -11.86
CA VAL A 71 -15.37 -17.71 -12.26
C VAL A 71 -16.05 -16.45 -11.71
N GLY A 72 -17.38 -16.37 -11.77
CA GLY A 72 -18.15 -15.25 -11.24
C GLY A 72 -17.95 -15.06 -9.73
N ARG A 73 -17.97 -16.16 -8.95
CA ARG A 73 -17.69 -16.12 -7.50
C ARG A 73 -16.27 -15.65 -7.22
N MET A 74 -15.28 -16.12 -7.97
CA MET A 74 -13.88 -15.70 -7.83
C MET A 74 -13.71 -14.21 -8.16
N ALA A 75 -14.31 -13.74 -9.26
CA ALA A 75 -14.26 -12.34 -9.67
C ALA A 75 -14.94 -11.42 -8.64
N TYR A 76 -16.07 -11.86 -8.06
CA TYR A 76 -16.75 -11.12 -7.00
C TYR A 76 -15.86 -10.93 -5.77
N LEU A 77 -15.26 -12.03 -5.28
CA LEU A 77 -14.36 -11.97 -4.12
C LEU A 77 -13.11 -11.12 -4.41
N TRP A 78 -12.54 -11.28 -5.60
CA TRP A 78 -11.37 -10.50 -6.03
C TRP A 78 -11.67 -9.00 -6.14
N GLY A 79 -12.85 -8.64 -6.65
CA GLY A 79 -13.27 -7.26 -6.90
C GLY A 79 -13.90 -6.57 -5.69
N TRP A 80 -14.29 -7.32 -4.66
CA TRP A 80 -14.97 -6.80 -3.47
C TRP A 80 -14.29 -5.57 -2.82
N PRO A 81 -12.97 -5.56 -2.51
CA PRO A 81 -12.34 -4.40 -1.88
C PRO A 81 -12.41 -3.15 -2.77
N LEU A 82 -12.20 -3.32 -4.09
CA LEU A 82 -12.27 -2.22 -5.06
C LEU A 82 -13.66 -1.58 -5.09
N VAL A 83 -14.71 -2.40 -5.17
CA VAL A 83 -16.11 -1.94 -5.18
C VAL A 83 -16.47 -1.30 -3.85
N ASN A 84 -16.06 -1.88 -2.73
CA ASN A 84 -16.31 -1.34 -1.39
C ASN A 84 -15.63 0.03 -1.21
N MET A 85 -14.37 0.18 -1.61
CA MET A 85 -13.65 1.46 -1.52
C MET A 85 -14.24 2.51 -2.48
N ALA A 86 -14.62 2.14 -3.70
CA ALA A 86 -15.30 3.05 -4.63
C ALA A 86 -16.64 3.54 -4.08
N ASN A 87 -17.45 2.65 -3.50
CA ASN A 87 -18.73 3.03 -2.88
C ASN A 87 -18.53 3.96 -1.68
N ARG A 88 -17.51 3.72 -0.84
CA ARG A 88 -17.16 4.60 0.28
C ARG A 88 -16.66 5.96 -0.20
N GLY A 89 -15.79 5.99 -1.20
CA GLY A 89 -15.33 7.23 -1.84
C GLY A 89 -16.50 8.06 -2.38
N ASN A 90 -17.45 7.43 -3.09
CA ASN A 90 -18.67 8.07 -3.58
C ASN A 90 -19.61 8.56 -2.47
N ALA A 91 -19.59 7.91 -1.29
CA ALA A 91 -20.33 8.40 -0.13
C ALA A 91 -19.62 9.61 0.49
N PHE A 92 -18.29 9.57 0.59
CA PHE A 92 -17.44 10.64 1.12
C PHE A 92 -17.48 11.90 0.23
N SER A 93 -17.57 11.73 -1.09
CA SER A 93 -17.66 12.83 -2.05
C SER A 93 -18.91 13.69 -1.91
N LYS A 94 -19.90 13.25 -1.13
CA LYS A 94 -21.12 14.02 -0.83
C LYS A 94 -20.96 14.95 0.36
N ALA A 95 -19.89 14.83 1.14
CA ALA A 95 -19.61 15.74 2.23
C ALA A 95 -19.22 17.13 1.67
N PRO A 96 -19.92 18.21 2.04
CA PRO A 96 -19.62 19.55 1.54
C PRO A 96 -18.27 20.07 2.06
N GLU A 97 -17.87 19.63 3.25
CA GLU A 97 -16.64 19.99 3.92
C GLU A 97 -16.20 18.87 4.89
N PRO A 98 -14.93 18.85 5.32
CA PRO A 98 -14.47 17.92 6.36
C PRO A 98 -15.29 18.07 7.64
N GLY A 99 -15.74 16.95 8.22
CA GLY A 99 -16.55 16.99 9.43
C GLY A 99 -16.83 15.62 10.01
N LEU A 100 -17.90 15.53 10.82
CA LEU A 100 -18.33 14.29 11.46
C LEU A 100 -19.71 13.84 10.93
N MET A 101 -19.75 12.73 10.19
CA MET A 101 -20.99 12.08 9.80
C MET A 101 -21.68 11.52 11.05
N GLY A 102 -22.94 11.91 11.26
CA GLY A 102 -23.71 11.53 12.44
C GLY A 102 -23.12 12.05 13.77
N GLY A 103 -22.22 13.04 13.71
CA GLY A 103 -21.53 13.57 14.89
C GLY A 103 -20.40 12.69 15.42
N VAL A 104 -20.09 11.56 14.78
CA VAL A 104 -19.17 10.55 15.32
C VAL A 104 -18.08 10.11 14.35
N ILE A 105 -18.32 10.08 13.04
CA ILE A 105 -17.36 9.54 12.05
C ILE A 105 -16.69 10.65 11.24
N PRO A 106 -15.35 10.79 11.29
CA PRO A 106 -14.63 11.67 10.39
C PRO A 106 -14.93 11.36 8.92
N ILE A 107 -15.29 12.39 8.17
CA ILE A 107 -15.58 12.29 6.74
C ILE A 107 -14.98 13.48 6.00
N ALA A 108 -14.26 13.22 4.91
CA ALA A 108 -13.63 14.23 4.09
C ALA A 108 -13.31 13.69 2.68
N PHE A 109 -13.38 14.55 1.66
CA PHE A 109 -13.04 14.21 0.28
C PHE A 109 -12.02 15.21 -0.28
N ASN A 110 -10.92 14.72 -0.85
CA ASN A 110 -9.71 15.49 -1.22
C ASN A 110 -9.14 16.35 -0.07
N ARG A 111 -9.39 15.89 1.16
CA ARG A 111 -9.08 16.52 2.46
C ARG A 111 -8.98 15.41 3.52
N ASN A 112 -8.52 15.73 4.72
CA ASN A 112 -8.67 14.88 5.90
C ASN A 112 -9.63 15.52 6.91
N ALA A 113 -10.33 14.68 7.67
CA ALA A 113 -11.02 15.06 8.90
C ALA A 113 -10.42 14.23 10.04
N MET A 114 -10.20 14.84 11.21
CA MET A 114 -9.67 14.18 12.41
C MET A 114 -10.66 14.34 13.56
N LEU A 115 -10.77 13.32 14.40
CA LEU A 115 -11.36 13.46 15.73
C LEU A 115 -10.45 14.33 16.61
N THR A 116 -11.06 15.16 17.45
CA THR A 116 -10.37 15.97 18.47
C THR A 116 -10.56 15.39 19.88
N GLY A 117 -11.10 14.17 20.00
CA GLY A 117 -11.38 13.49 21.26
C GLY A 117 -11.55 11.99 21.06
N TYR A 118 -11.96 11.29 22.13
CA TYR A 118 -12.22 9.86 22.11
C TYR A 118 -13.40 9.49 21.20
N ILE A 119 -13.39 8.25 20.71
CA ILE A 119 -14.52 7.71 19.95
C ILE A 119 -15.69 7.50 20.91
N SER A 120 -16.85 8.07 20.56
CA SER A 120 -18.06 7.96 21.35
C SER A 120 -18.50 6.50 21.54
N PRO A 121 -18.94 6.06 22.73
CA PRO A 121 -19.31 4.67 22.97
C PRO A 121 -20.60 4.22 22.25
N ASP A 122 -21.43 5.16 21.79
CA ASP A 122 -22.65 4.88 21.01
C ASP A 122 -22.39 4.73 19.51
N GLN A 123 -21.14 4.90 19.07
CA GLN A 123 -20.76 4.76 17.69
C GLN A 123 -20.82 3.29 17.22
N THR A 124 -21.52 3.03 16.10
CA THR A 124 -21.75 1.67 15.57
C THR A 124 -21.31 1.45 14.12
N PHE A 125 -20.80 2.46 13.42
CA PHE A 125 -20.35 2.29 12.02
C PHE A 125 -18.98 1.60 11.87
N ILE A 126 -18.10 1.73 12.87
CA ILE A 126 -16.76 1.13 12.84
C ILE A 126 -16.69 0.07 13.93
N ALA A 127 -16.34 -1.16 13.53
CA ALA A 127 -16.21 -2.26 14.45
C ALA A 127 -14.93 -2.11 15.29
N CYS A 128 -15.06 -2.27 16.61
CA CYS A 128 -13.95 -2.35 17.57
C CYS A 128 -12.90 -1.23 17.42
N PRO A 129 -13.29 0.06 17.51
CA PRO A 129 -12.33 1.15 17.44
C PRO A 129 -11.33 1.08 18.59
N ASN A 130 -10.07 1.40 18.33
CA ASN A 130 -9.09 1.62 19.38
C ASN A 130 -9.42 2.92 20.14
N GLN A 131 -9.23 2.95 21.46
CA GLN A 131 -9.40 4.15 22.28
C GLN A 131 -8.07 4.82 22.61
N ASP A 132 -6.93 4.24 22.25
CA ASP A 132 -5.60 4.77 22.57
C ASP A 132 -5.15 5.92 21.64
N VAL A 133 -5.82 6.09 20.48
CA VAL A 133 -5.42 7.03 19.43
C VAL A 133 -6.60 7.84 18.90
N ALA A 134 -6.32 9.06 18.44
CA ALA A 134 -7.29 9.85 17.69
C ALA A 134 -7.30 9.40 16.23
N TYR A 135 -8.49 9.18 15.68
CA TYR A 135 -8.66 8.75 14.29
C TYR A 135 -9.01 9.90 13.37
N GLY A 136 -8.61 9.76 12.11
CA GLY A 136 -9.14 10.56 11.01
C GLY A 136 -9.39 9.71 9.78
N ALA A 137 -10.06 10.33 8.80
CA ALA A 137 -10.36 9.68 7.53
C ALA A 137 -10.42 10.71 6.40
N GLY A 138 -10.18 10.22 5.18
CA GLY A 138 -10.32 10.98 3.95
C GLY A 138 -10.23 10.04 2.74
N PHE A 139 -10.87 10.42 1.64
CA PHE A 139 -10.70 9.79 0.32
C PHE A 139 -10.14 10.83 -0.66
N MET A 140 -9.27 10.38 -1.58
CA MET A 140 -8.54 11.26 -2.49
C MET A 140 -8.67 10.79 -3.94
N THR A 141 -8.90 11.71 -4.87
CA THR A 141 -8.99 11.46 -6.33
C THR A 141 -7.64 11.70 -7.00
N LEU A 142 -6.69 10.80 -6.77
CA LEU A 142 -5.33 10.92 -7.30
C LEU A 142 -5.24 10.71 -8.83
N ASP A 143 -6.33 10.27 -9.47
CA ASP A 143 -6.46 10.23 -10.92
C ASP A 143 -6.73 11.63 -11.54
N LYS A 144 -7.07 12.63 -10.72
CA LYS A 144 -7.36 14.00 -11.16
C LYS A 144 -6.21 14.95 -10.93
N GLU A 145 -5.67 14.93 -9.71
CA GLU A 145 -4.61 15.84 -9.29
C GLU A 145 -3.78 15.24 -8.15
N PRO A 146 -2.50 15.63 -8.01
CA PRO A 146 -1.72 15.27 -6.85
C PRO A 146 -2.25 15.97 -5.58
N ILE A 147 -2.20 15.27 -4.45
CA ILE A 147 -2.52 15.81 -3.12
C ILE A 147 -1.21 15.99 -2.35
N VAL A 148 -1.03 17.15 -1.72
CA VAL A 148 0.05 17.38 -0.75
C VAL A 148 -0.48 17.09 0.65
N PHE A 149 0.15 16.13 1.32
CA PHE A 149 -0.19 15.76 2.69
C PHE A 149 0.83 16.39 3.66
N GLN A 150 0.38 17.31 4.51
CA GLN A 150 1.25 17.97 5.50
C GLN A 150 1.05 17.34 6.88
N VAL A 151 2.15 16.91 7.47
CA VAL A 151 2.17 16.25 8.79
C VAL A 151 2.73 17.22 9.82
N PRO A 152 1.98 17.53 10.89
CA PRO A 152 2.51 18.31 12.01
C PRO A 152 3.68 17.62 12.71
N ASP A 153 4.56 18.39 13.36
CA ASP A 153 5.53 17.82 14.29
C ASP A 153 4.81 17.37 15.57
N PHE A 154 4.75 16.05 15.77
CA PHE A 154 4.14 15.43 16.95
C PHE A 154 5.15 15.15 18.08
N GLY A 155 6.42 15.53 17.91
CA GLY A 155 7.49 15.27 18.88
C GLY A 155 7.70 13.77 19.11
N ASP A 156 7.60 13.34 20.37
CA ASP A 156 7.82 11.94 20.78
C ASP A 156 6.55 11.10 20.86
N ARG A 157 5.41 11.65 20.41
CA ARG A 157 4.15 10.91 20.41
C ARG A 157 4.11 9.86 19.32
N PHE A 158 3.42 8.76 19.59
CA PHE A 158 3.02 7.80 18.57
C PHE A 158 2.06 8.45 17.57
N TRP A 159 2.30 8.28 16.27
CA TRP A 159 1.38 8.65 15.22
C TRP A 159 1.65 7.86 13.94
N VAL A 160 0.62 7.65 13.14
CA VAL A 160 0.69 7.02 11.81
C VAL A 160 -0.32 7.69 10.89
N TYR A 161 0.09 7.98 9.67
CA TYR A 161 -0.80 8.30 8.55
C TYR A 161 -0.70 7.18 7.53
N ALA A 162 -1.58 6.17 7.68
CA ALA A 162 -1.62 5.02 6.80
C ALA A 162 -2.47 5.33 5.56
N HIS A 163 -1.81 5.52 4.42
CA HIS A 163 -2.50 5.64 3.14
C HIS A 163 -2.60 4.26 2.48
N TYR A 164 -3.81 3.98 1.98
CA TYR A 164 -4.16 2.71 1.38
C TYR A 164 -4.58 2.91 -0.07
N ASP A 165 -4.26 1.94 -0.92
CA ASP A 165 -4.81 1.88 -2.27
C ASP A 165 -6.26 1.34 -2.27
N ALA A 166 -6.88 1.25 -3.45
CA ALA A 166 -8.24 0.74 -3.58
C ALA A 166 -8.39 -0.75 -3.20
N ARG A 167 -7.29 -1.51 -3.14
CA ARG A 167 -7.25 -2.91 -2.67
C ARG A 167 -7.03 -3.02 -1.18
N THR A 168 -6.95 -1.89 -0.46
CA THR A 168 -6.67 -1.80 0.97
C THR A 168 -5.25 -2.19 1.35
N ASP A 169 -4.32 -2.11 0.39
CA ASP A 169 -2.89 -2.29 0.65
C ASP A 169 -2.29 -0.95 1.13
N GLU A 170 -1.65 -0.95 2.30
CA GLU A 170 -0.96 0.23 2.84
C GLU A 170 0.34 0.43 2.05
N PHE A 171 0.62 1.66 1.61
CA PHE A 171 1.78 1.94 0.76
C PHE A 171 2.66 3.09 1.24
N SER A 172 2.28 3.80 2.30
CA SER A 172 2.92 5.06 2.66
C SER A 172 3.97 4.93 3.76
N GLU A 173 3.78 4.01 4.70
CA GLU A 173 4.68 3.77 5.83
C GLU A 173 5.05 5.05 6.61
N ILE A 174 4.14 6.04 6.67
CA ILE A 174 4.39 7.34 7.31
C ILE A 174 3.97 7.31 8.77
N GLY A 175 4.92 7.41 9.69
CA GLY A 175 4.63 7.47 11.12
C GLY A 175 5.87 7.48 12.01
N LYS A 176 5.62 7.61 13.32
CA LYS A 176 6.61 7.42 14.39
C LYS A 176 6.04 6.40 15.37
N ALA A 177 6.53 5.16 15.28
CA ALA A 177 6.10 4.08 16.18
C ALA A 177 6.71 4.19 17.58
N TYR A 178 7.93 4.74 17.67
CA TYR A 178 8.71 4.84 18.90
C TYR A 178 9.36 6.23 19.01
N GLY A 179 9.31 6.79 20.22
CA GLY A 179 9.86 8.09 20.63
C GLY A 179 11.37 8.20 20.43
#